data_AF-A0A1X7U4H5-F1
#
_entry.id   AF-A0A1X7U4H5-F1
#
_cell.length_a   1.000
_cell.length_b   1.000
_cell.length_c   1.000
_cell.angle_alpha   90.00
_cell.angle_beta   90.00
_cell.angle_gamma   90.00
#
_symmetry.space_group_name_H-M   'P 1'
#
loop_
_entity.id
_entity.type
_entity.pdbx_description
1 polymer ?
#
loop_
_entity_poly.entity_id
_entity_poly.type
_entity_poly.pdbx_seq_one_letter_code
_entity_poly.pdbx_strand_id
1 'polypeptide(L)'
;MESITAYHNPDSKIYDDFVTVYLPASVFYFVNINRLKINGSKAYPSNLSQNYGSVFEILNSNILLEGVILFYNNTADNGPAFRLLENSLVYLKDGLWANFINNKAKSLGGAIYATDIVSYGTYIAICYNKLSYALYPGELLQIPISVNDSNHHHTFSILTISVAERQDNHLKDIDWFFNGKQVTYTTIIERTTNCTNINLTIHTAHLSERNRRGLLLFSISNPSTIVGIRVALNNCPPGFQLNSAMGACDCLQNFKKIVNHYSNEKELQCNINDLNFTRPYKNLWAGLDKNGSLHYSLNCPHGYCSIHSHHDKLTFNDTGSFVASSSTKDSEPLCHGSRTGELCGKCISNYSVVFGSTICLMCTNKLWLVSSIIYIITGPLIVFLLYTLNLTLSTGTLNSIIFFAQVANAMVAGYLKIPCSDCGSVSYYFIRFSSAFISWLNLNLGFPLCLYNGMTEMHKAVSNRLSKSSVQVLVTVVHLSFTQLLQAILNFGIMMEQQHMLAQSING
;
A
#
# COMPACT_ATOMS: atom_id res chain seq x y z
N MET A 1 -20.76 -38.05 -45.41
CA MET A 1 -20.37 -38.90 -46.57
C MET A 1 -19.58 -40.09 -46.04
N GLU A 2 -19.81 -41.28 -46.61
CA GLU A 2 -19.19 -42.53 -46.14
C GLU A 2 -17.78 -42.76 -46.73
N SER A 3 -17.52 -42.23 -47.93
CA SER A 3 -16.20 -42.11 -48.55
C SER A 3 -16.24 -40.97 -49.57
N ILE A 4 -15.17 -40.19 -49.68
CA ILE A 4 -15.00 -39.13 -50.69
C ILE A 4 -13.68 -39.39 -51.40
N THR A 5 -13.72 -39.44 -52.73
CA THR A 5 -12.53 -39.53 -53.56
C THR A 5 -12.45 -38.33 -54.47
N ALA A 6 -11.25 -37.73 -54.56
CA ALA A 6 -10.97 -36.64 -55.48
C ALA A 6 -9.60 -36.89 -56.12
N TYR A 7 -9.56 -36.83 -57.45
CA TYR A 7 -8.40 -37.20 -58.24
C TYR A 7 -8.26 -36.27 -59.43
N HIS A 8 -7.05 -35.78 -59.69
CA HIS A 8 -6.72 -35.05 -60.92
C HIS A 8 -7.66 -33.86 -61.21
N ASN A 9 -7.89 -32.98 -60.23
CA ASN A 9 -8.52 -31.70 -60.55
C ASN A 9 -7.60 -30.93 -61.52
N PRO A 10 -8.01 -30.68 -62.78
CA PRO A 10 -7.15 -30.02 -63.75
C PRO A 10 -6.86 -28.59 -63.31
N ASP A 11 -5.64 -28.14 -63.60
CA ASP A 11 -5.25 -26.75 -63.48
C ASP A 11 -6.18 -25.90 -64.36
N SER A 12 -7.08 -25.12 -63.74
CA SER A 12 -8.02 -24.27 -64.47
C SER A 12 -7.25 -23.11 -65.10
N LYS A 13 -6.83 -23.31 -66.35
CA LYS A 13 -6.23 -22.27 -67.18
C LYS A 13 -7.35 -21.38 -67.71
N ILE A 14 -7.48 -20.18 -67.15
CA ILE A 14 -8.22 -19.10 -67.79
C ILE A 14 -7.24 -18.39 -68.73
N TYR A 15 -7.51 -18.44 -70.03
CA TYR A 15 -6.78 -17.64 -71.01
C TYR A 15 -7.36 -16.22 -70.99
N ASP A 16 -6.56 -15.27 -70.53
CA ASP A 16 -6.73 -13.84 -70.79
C ASP A 16 -5.51 -13.39 -71.60
N ASP A 17 -5.71 -12.57 -72.63
CA ASP A 17 -4.77 -12.30 -73.73
C ASP A 17 -3.46 -11.63 -73.29
N PHE A 18 -3.31 -11.27 -72.01
CA PHE A 18 -2.14 -10.54 -71.51
C PHE A 18 -1.45 -11.16 -70.28
N VAL A 19 -2.05 -12.12 -69.56
CA VAL A 19 -1.41 -12.80 -68.40
C VAL A 19 -2.00 -14.20 -68.20
N THR A 20 -1.16 -15.24 -68.18
CA THR A 20 -1.54 -16.54 -67.61
C THR A 20 -1.66 -16.42 -66.09
N VAL A 21 -2.87 -16.20 -65.58
CA VAL A 21 -3.17 -16.22 -64.15
C VAL A 21 -3.66 -17.62 -63.77
N TYR A 22 -2.85 -18.32 -62.97
CA TYR A 22 -3.25 -19.57 -62.34
C TYR A 22 -4.11 -19.24 -61.12
N LEU A 23 -5.41 -19.56 -61.17
CA LEU A 23 -6.29 -19.48 -60.00
C LEU A 23 -6.36 -20.88 -59.38
N PRO A 24 -5.66 -21.17 -58.27
CA PRO A 24 -5.79 -22.45 -57.60
C PRO A 24 -7.17 -22.54 -56.94
N ALA A 25 -8.14 -23.15 -57.61
CA ALA A 25 -9.43 -23.45 -57.02
C ALA A 25 -9.27 -24.63 -56.05
N SER A 26 -9.72 -24.46 -54.80
CA SER A 26 -9.81 -25.56 -53.85
C SER A 26 -10.81 -26.62 -54.35
N VAL A 27 -10.53 -27.91 -54.14
CA VAL A 27 -11.43 -28.98 -54.59
C VAL A 27 -12.75 -28.94 -53.81
N PHE A 28 -12.69 -28.69 -52.52
CA PHE A 28 -13.85 -28.47 -51.65
C PHE A 28 -13.68 -27.18 -50.87
N TYR A 29 -14.70 -26.32 -50.91
CA TYR A 29 -14.74 -25.03 -50.23
C TYR A 29 -15.91 -25.00 -49.24
N PHE A 30 -15.62 -24.85 -47.94
CA PHE A 30 -16.62 -24.84 -46.88
C PHE A 30 -16.53 -23.56 -46.06
N VAL A 31 -17.67 -22.91 -45.83
CA VAL A 31 -17.76 -21.66 -45.05
C VAL A 31 -18.92 -21.75 -44.07
N ASN A 32 -18.69 -21.36 -42.81
CA ASN A 32 -19.72 -21.28 -41.76
C ASN A 32 -20.47 -22.60 -41.52
N ILE A 33 -19.77 -23.74 -41.64
CA ILE A 33 -20.35 -25.07 -41.38
C ILE A 33 -20.15 -25.43 -39.91
N ASN A 34 -21.26 -25.52 -39.17
CA ASN A 34 -21.25 -25.82 -37.74
C ASN A 34 -20.62 -27.19 -37.41
N ARG A 35 -20.78 -28.18 -38.28
CA ARG A 35 -20.14 -29.50 -38.13
C ARG A 35 -19.97 -30.21 -39.47
N LEU A 36 -18.78 -30.14 -40.04
CA LEU A 36 -18.37 -30.90 -41.22
C LEU A 36 -17.77 -32.24 -40.77
N LYS A 37 -18.24 -33.35 -41.34
CA LYS A 37 -17.72 -34.69 -41.01
C LYS A 37 -17.08 -35.33 -42.23
N ILE A 38 -15.77 -35.58 -42.16
CA ILE A 38 -15.00 -36.26 -43.21
C ILE A 38 -14.62 -37.64 -42.69
N ASN A 39 -15.06 -38.68 -43.41
CA ASN A 39 -14.93 -40.07 -43.00
C ASN A 39 -14.43 -40.94 -44.15
N GLY A 40 -13.80 -42.07 -43.83
CA GLY A 40 -13.51 -43.18 -44.75
C GLY A 40 -13.43 -44.50 -43.97
N SER A 41 -13.75 -45.64 -44.58
CA SER A 41 -13.64 -46.93 -43.89
C SER A 41 -12.37 -47.67 -44.31
N LYS A 42 -12.00 -48.75 -43.60
CA LYS A 42 -10.90 -49.63 -44.05
C LYS A 42 -11.20 -50.29 -45.40
N ALA A 43 -12.48 -50.59 -45.68
CA ALA A 43 -12.92 -51.15 -46.96
C ALA A 43 -12.94 -50.10 -48.08
N TYR A 44 -13.25 -48.85 -47.74
CA TYR A 44 -13.40 -47.73 -48.66
C TYR A 44 -12.71 -46.47 -48.07
N PRO A 45 -11.37 -46.38 -48.15
CA PRO A 45 -10.65 -45.22 -47.65
C PRO A 45 -10.97 -43.98 -48.48
N SER A 46 -11.02 -42.81 -47.85
CA SER A 46 -11.18 -41.54 -48.56
C SER A 46 -9.85 -41.14 -49.18
N ASN A 47 -9.72 -41.30 -50.50
CA ASN A 47 -8.48 -41.09 -51.23
C ASN A 47 -8.51 -39.77 -52.04
N LEU A 48 -7.64 -38.86 -51.66
CA LEU A 48 -7.56 -37.49 -52.18
C LEU A 48 -6.15 -37.28 -52.74
N SER A 49 -6.00 -37.45 -54.05
CA SER A 49 -4.66 -37.49 -54.64
C SER A 49 -4.48 -36.75 -55.96
N GLN A 50 -3.25 -36.30 -56.19
CA GLN A 50 -2.84 -35.62 -57.42
C GLN A 50 -3.71 -34.39 -57.76
N ASN A 51 -4.16 -33.66 -56.74
CA ASN A 51 -4.91 -32.43 -56.92
C ASN A 51 -3.98 -31.21 -56.97
N TYR A 52 -4.36 -30.22 -57.77
CA TYR A 52 -3.73 -28.89 -57.81
C TYR A 52 -4.66 -27.87 -57.14
N GLY A 53 -4.16 -27.14 -56.14
CA GLY A 53 -4.96 -26.38 -55.18
C GLY A 53 -5.18 -27.15 -53.87
N SER A 54 -5.61 -26.47 -52.81
CA SER A 54 -5.93 -27.11 -51.53
C SER A 54 -7.13 -28.04 -51.70
N VAL A 55 -7.02 -29.30 -51.27
CA VAL A 55 -8.14 -30.24 -51.35
C VAL A 55 -9.33 -29.73 -50.54
N PHE A 56 -9.08 -29.28 -49.30
CA PHE A 56 -10.07 -28.64 -48.46
C PHE A 56 -9.65 -27.22 -48.12
N GLU A 57 -10.43 -26.23 -48.54
CA GLU A 57 -10.35 -24.86 -48.02
C GLU A 57 -11.57 -24.60 -47.13
N ILE A 58 -11.32 -24.28 -45.87
CA ILE A 58 -12.34 -24.26 -44.83
C ILE A 58 -12.25 -22.98 -44.02
N LEU A 59 -13.35 -22.22 -43.96
CA LEU A 59 -13.48 -20.95 -43.25
C LEU A 59 -14.53 -21.09 -42.14
N ASN A 60 -14.20 -20.61 -40.93
CA ASN A 60 -15.09 -20.53 -39.77
C ASN A 60 -15.98 -21.77 -39.57
N SER A 61 -15.38 -22.96 -39.57
CA SER A 61 -16.12 -24.22 -39.50
C SER A 61 -15.47 -25.26 -38.58
N ASN A 62 -16.28 -26.12 -37.97
CA ASN A 62 -15.80 -27.23 -37.15
C ASN A 62 -15.77 -28.53 -37.96
N ILE A 63 -14.65 -29.23 -37.97
CA ILE A 63 -14.40 -30.38 -38.82
C ILE A 63 -14.12 -31.59 -37.95
N LEU A 64 -14.83 -32.69 -38.14
CA LEU A 64 -14.55 -33.97 -37.50
C LEU A 64 -13.96 -34.94 -38.51
N LEU A 65 -12.71 -35.32 -38.30
CA LEU A 65 -12.02 -36.35 -39.08
C LEU A 65 -12.15 -37.70 -38.36
N GLU A 66 -12.64 -38.70 -39.07
CA GLU A 66 -12.69 -40.08 -38.57
C GLU A 66 -12.38 -41.11 -39.68
N GLY A 67 -12.02 -42.34 -39.27
CA GLY A 67 -11.84 -43.44 -40.22
C GLY A 67 -10.48 -43.45 -40.93
N VAL A 68 -10.43 -43.85 -42.21
CA VAL A 68 -9.19 -43.95 -43.01
C VAL A 68 -9.20 -42.92 -44.13
N ILE A 69 -8.25 -41.97 -44.10
CA ILE A 69 -8.16 -40.84 -45.04
C ILE A 69 -6.74 -40.73 -45.58
N LEU A 70 -6.59 -40.61 -46.89
CA LEU A 70 -5.30 -40.59 -47.58
C LEU A 70 -5.20 -39.34 -48.46
N PHE A 71 -4.20 -38.49 -48.19
CA PHE A 71 -3.83 -37.34 -49.02
C PHE A 71 -2.48 -37.59 -49.66
N TYR A 72 -2.44 -37.77 -50.99
CA TYR A 72 -1.23 -38.16 -51.71
C TYR A 72 -0.91 -37.27 -52.93
N ASN A 73 0.33 -36.81 -53.07
CA ASN A 73 0.80 -36.05 -54.23
C ASN A 73 -0.04 -34.78 -54.55
N ASN A 74 -0.67 -34.13 -53.57
CA ASN A 74 -1.40 -32.89 -53.82
C ASN A 74 -0.44 -31.68 -53.81
N THR A 75 -0.65 -30.70 -54.68
CA THR A 75 0.19 -29.49 -54.78
C THR A 75 -0.67 -28.24 -54.68
N ALA A 76 -0.29 -27.29 -53.81
CA ALA A 76 -1.02 -26.03 -53.66
C ALA A 76 -0.07 -24.89 -53.27
N ASP A 77 -0.55 -23.65 -53.33
CA ASP A 77 0.25 -22.53 -52.83
C ASP A 77 0.40 -22.60 -51.30
N ASN A 78 -0.70 -22.86 -50.58
CA ASN A 78 -0.68 -23.10 -49.15
C ASN A 78 -1.54 -24.31 -48.79
N GLY A 79 -1.06 -25.22 -47.94
CA GLY A 79 -1.88 -26.30 -47.38
C GLY A 79 -2.60 -27.18 -48.42
N PRO A 80 -1.88 -27.96 -49.24
CA PRO A 80 -2.43 -28.79 -50.30
C PRO A 80 -3.47 -29.83 -49.85
N ALA A 81 -3.46 -30.29 -48.61
CA ALA A 81 -4.53 -31.13 -48.07
C ALA A 81 -5.60 -30.29 -47.37
N PHE A 82 -5.20 -29.45 -46.42
CA PHE A 82 -6.10 -28.55 -45.70
C PHE A 82 -5.55 -27.13 -45.69
N ARG A 83 -6.40 -26.18 -46.05
CA ARG A 83 -6.24 -24.76 -45.84
C ARG A 83 -7.34 -24.28 -44.89
N LEU A 84 -6.98 -24.16 -43.62
CA LEU A 84 -7.87 -23.74 -42.54
C LEU A 84 -7.72 -22.23 -42.35
N LEU A 85 -8.84 -21.54 -42.44
CA LEU A 85 -8.94 -20.09 -42.36
C LEU A 85 -9.91 -19.69 -41.24
N GLU A 86 -9.64 -18.54 -40.64
CA GLU A 86 -10.46 -17.97 -39.55
C GLU A 86 -10.55 -18.93 -38.34
N ASN A 87 -11.69 -18.95 -37.64
CA ASN A 87 -11.95 -19.80 -36.47
C ASN A 87 -12.23 -21.28 -36.81
N SER A 88 -11.56 -21.83 -37.83
CA SER A 88 -11.76 -23.23 -38.22
C SER A 88 -11.04 -24.21 -37.28
N LEU A 89 -11.77 -25.21 -36.78
CA LEU A 89 -11.27 -26.20 -35.83
C LEU A 89 -11.36 -27.61 -36.41
N VAL A 90 -10.29 -28.40 -36.26
CA VAL A 90 -10.25 -29.81 -36.67
C VAL A 90 -10.20 -30.72 -35.44
N TYR A 91 -11.23 -31.54 -35.28
CA TYR A 91 -11.35 -32.59 -34.28
C TYR A 91 -10.93 -33.93 -34.89
N LEU A 92 -9.98 -34.59 -34.24
CA LEU A 92 -9.52 -35.92 -34.63
C LEU A 92 -10.24 -36.95 -33.75
N LYS A 93 -10.96 -37.90 -34.36
CA LYS A 93 -11.64 -38.96 -33.61
C LYS A 93 -10.70 -40.12 -33.33
N ASP A 94 -10.90 -40.78 -32.19
CA ASP A 94 -10.23 -42.03 -31.85
C ASP A 94 -10.38 -43.08 -32.98
N GLY A 95 -9.26 -43.70 -33.35
CA GLY A 95 -9.20 -44.66 -34.45
C GLY A 95 -9.05 -44.05 -35.85
N LEU A 96 -8.88 -42.72 -35.96
CA LEU A 96 -8.51 -42.06 -37.21
C LEU A 96 -7.13 -42.52 -37.70
N TRP A 97 -7.06 -42.91 -38.97
CA TRP A 97 -5.83 -43.15 -39.70
C TRP A 97 -5.75 -42.21 -40.91
N ALA A 98 -5.06 -41.09 -40.74
CA ALA A 98 -4.87 -40.07 -41.78
C ALA A 98 -3.42 -40.03 -42.25
N ASN A 99 -3.16 -40.26 -43.54
CA ASN A 99 -1.81 -40.21 -44.12
C ASN A 99 -1.67 -39.03 -45.09
N PHE A 100 -0.61 -38.25 -44.92
CA PHE A 100 -0.25 -37.13 -45.80
C PHE A 100 1.09 -37.43 -46.47
N ILE A 101 1.06 -37.96 -47.69
CA ILE A 101 2.24 -38.47 -48.39
C ILE A 101 2.55 -37.59 -49.61
N ASN A 102 3.77 -37.10 -49.72
CA ASN A 102 4.27 -36.34 -50.88
C ASN A 102 3.40 -35.12 -51.28
N ASN A 103 2.73 -34.48 -50.33
CA ASN A 103 2.01 -33.23 -50.60
C ASN A 103 3.00 -32.05 -50.62
N LYS A 104 2.87 -31.15 -51.61
CA LYS A 104 3.82 -30.05 -51.86
C LYS A 104 3.13 -28.69 -51.77
N ALA A 105 3.45 -27.92 -50.73
CA ALA A 105 3.12 -26.49 -50.68
C ALA A 105 4.19 -25.68 -51.45
N LYS A 106 3.78 -24.69 -52.24
CA LYS A 106 4.71 -23.76 -52.91
C LYS A 106 5.16 -22.61 -52.00
N SER A 107 4.31 -22.22 -51.05
CA SER A 107 4.54 -21.11 -50.13
C SER A 107 4.56 -21.61 -48.67
N LEU A 108 3.39 -21.83 -48.04
CA LEU A 108 3.31 -22.14 -46.60
C LEU A 108 2.51 -23.42 -46.28
N GLY A 109 2.82 -24.04 -45.14
CA GLY A 109 1.97 -25.08 -44.53
C GLY A 109 2.00 -26.47 -45.18
N GLY A 110 3.16 -26.96 -45.63
CA GLY A 110 3.42 -28.38 -45.91
C GLY A 110 2.25 -29.16 -46.54
N ALA A 111 1.56 -29.99 -45.74
CA ALA A 111 0.28 -30.61 -46.11
C ALA A 111 -0.94 -29.83 -45.57
N ILE A 112 -0.80 -29.20 -44.40
CA ILE A 112 -1.86 -28.45 -43.72
C ILE A 112 -1.34 -27.03 -43.44
N TYR A 113 -2.08 -26.05 -43.95
CA TYR A 113 -1.89 -24.64 -43.65
C TYR A 113 -3.07 -24.15 -42.82
N ALA A 114 -2.81 -23.65 -41.62
CA ALA A 114 -3.81 -23.02 -40.79
C ALA A 114 -3.37 -21.58 -40.52
N THR A 115 -4.20 -20.62 -40.92
CA THR A 115 -4.00 -19.22 -40.55
C THR A 115 -5.34 -18.62 -40.18
N ASP A 116 -5.37 -17.87 -39.10
CA ASP A 116 -6.54 -17.05 -38.81
C ASP A 116 -6.50 -15.86 -39.78
N ILE A 117 -7.58 -15.57 -40.53
CA ILE A 117 -7.73 -14.26 -41.18
C ILE A 117 -8.22 -13.33 -40.08
N VAL A 118 -7.40 -13.14 -39.06
CA VAL A 118 -7.57 -11.96 -38.23
C VAL A 118 -6.79 -10.88 -38.90
N SER A 119 -7.50 -9.80 -39.18
CA SER A 119 -6.91 -8.60 -39.73
C SER A 119 -5.71 -8.22 -38.86
N TYR A 120 -4.51 -8.29 -39.44
CA TYR A 120 -3.32 -7.96 -38.68
C TYR A 120 -3.46 -6.54 -38.15
N GLY A 121 -3.13 -6.34 -36.87
CA GLY A 121 -3.04 -4.99 -36.33
C GLY A 121 -2.12 -4.14 -37.18
N THR A 122 -2.63 -3.03 -37.71
CA THR A 122 -1.85 -2.05 -38.49
C THR A 122 -1.64 -0.76 -37.70
N TYR A 123 -2.60 -0.41 -36.84
CA TYR A 123 -2.57 0.83 -36.04
C TYR A 123 -2.60 0.50 -34.56
N ILE A 124 -1.76 1.21 -33.80
CA ILE A 124 -1.79 1.22 -32.33
C ILE A 124 -2.34 2.58 -31.91
N ALA A 125 -3.30 2.59 -30.99
CA ALA A 125 -3.79 3.82 -30.38
C ALA A 125 -3.75 3.70 -28.85
N ILE A 126 -3.30 4.76 -28.18
CA ILE A 126 -3.47 4.93 -26.74
C ILE A 126 -4.84 5.55 -26.54
N CYS A 127 -5.68 4.89 -25.76
CA CYS A 127 -7.08 5.29 -25.69
C CYS A 127 -7.35 6.57 -24.89
N TYR A 128 -6.41 6.95 -24.01
CA TYR A 128 -6.47 8.20 -23.29
C TYR A 128 -5.44 9.18 -23.81
N ASN A 129 -5.80 10.47 -23.80
CA ASN A 129 -4.94 11.55 -24.28
C ASN A 129 -3.79 11.91 -23.30
N LYS A 130 -3.45 11.01 -22.37
CA LYS A 130 -2.38 11.20 -21.39
C LYS A 130 -1.07 10.65 -21.95
N LEU A 131 -0.22 11.54 -22.45
CA LEU A 131 1.06 11.19 -23.07
C LEU A 131 2.26 11.27 -22.11
N SER A 132 2.02 11.57 -20.83
CA SER A 132 3.06 11.71 -19.81
C SER A 132 2.64 11.09 -18.48
N TYR A 133 3.52 10.26 -17.92
CA TYR A 133 3.35 9.64 -16.61
C TYR A 133 4.55 9.96 -15.72
N ALA A 134 4.29 10.15 -14.43
CA ALA A 134 5.33 10.23 -13.41
C ALA A 134 5.05 9.09 -12.43
N LEU A 135 6.06 8.24 -12.20
CA LEU A 135 5.93 7.05 -11.38
C LEU A 135 7.24 6.74 -10.64
N TYR A 136 7.16 5.85 -9.66
CA TYR A 136 8.31 5.35 -8.90
C TYR A 136 8.76 3.99 -9.42
N PRO A 137 10.05 3.63 -9.28
CA PRO A 137 10.54 2.29 -9.60
C PRO A 137 9.72 1.18 -8.93
N GLY A 138 9.19 0.25 -9.73
CA GLY A 138 8.33 -0.86 -9.29
C GLY A 138 6.84 -0.53 -9.14
N GLU A 139 6.43 0.73 -9.34
CA GLU A 139 5.02 1.13 -9.35
C GLU A 139 4.29 0.56 -10.58
N LEU A 140 3.04 0.16 -10.38
CA LEU A 140 2.16 -0.37 -11.41
C LEU A 140 1.64 0.75 -12.31
N LEU A 141 2.11 0.77 -13.55
CA LEU A 141 1.62 1.64 -14.60
C LEU A 141 0.54 0.92 -15.43
N GLN A 142 -0.64 1.53 -15.49
CA GLN A 142 -1.76 1.04 -16.30
C GLN A 142 -1.95 1.92 -17.54
N ILE A 143 -1.84 1.32 -18.72
CA ILE A 143 -2.00 2.01 -20.01
C ILE A 143 -3.04 1.29 -20.85
N PRO A 144 -4.16 1.93 -21.19
CA PRO A 144 -5.14 1.36 -22.09
C PRO A 144 -4.70 1.56 -23.53
N ILE A 145 -4.57 0.45 -24.24
CA ILE A 145 -4.17 0.42 -25.64
C ILE A 145 -5.23 -0.30 -26.45
N SER A 146 -5.47 0.18 -27.66
CA SER A 146 -6.23 -0.54 -28.67
C SER A 146 -5.36 -0.80 -29.89
N VAL A 147 -5.54 -1.98 -30.48
CA VAL A 147 -4.93 -2.32 -31.76
C VAL A 147 -6.03 -2.45 -32.79
N ASN A 148 -5.86 -1.76 -33.90
CA ASN A 148 -6.85 -1.69 -34.97
C ASN A 148 -6.23 -2.16 -36.28
N ASP A 149 -7.05 -2.78 -37.12
CA ASP A 149 -6.68 -3.18 -38.47
C ASP A 149 -6.74 -2.03 -39.48
N SER A 150 -6.45 -2.33 -40.75
CA SER A 150 -6.45 -1.37 -41.85
C SER A 150 -7.82 -0.72 -42.09
N ASN A 151 -8.90 -1.34 -41.60
CA ASN A 151 -10.27 -0.86 -41.68
C ASN A 151 -10.73 -0.18 -40.38
N HIS A 152 -9.80 0.09 -39.46
CA HIS A 152 -10.03 0.66 -38.13
C HIS A 152 -10.86 -0.21 -37.16
N HIS A 153 -11.04 -1.50 -37.43
CA HIS A 153 -11.69 -2.40 -36.48
C HIS A 153 -10.71 -2.92 -35.44
N HIS A 154 -11.17 -3.11 -34.20
CA HIS A 154 -10.38 -3.73 -33.15
C HIS A 154 -9.99 -5.16 -33.52
N THR A 155 -8.72 -5.48 -33.32
CA THR A 155 -8.11 -6.76 -33.68
C THR A 155 -7.07 -7.19 -32.66
N PHE A 156 -6.59 -8.43 -32.75
CA PHE A 156 -5.48 -8.88 -31.92
C PHE A 156 -4.14 -8.52 -32.54
N SER A 157 -3.13 -8.34 -31.68
CA SER A 157 -1.73 -8.30 -32.12
C SER A 157 -0.77 -8.56 -30.98
N ILE A 158 0.45 -8.94 -31.33
CA ILE A 158 1.55 -9.04 -30.38
C ILE A 158 2.14 -7.64 -30.21
N LEU A 159 1.96 -7.09 -29.02
CA LEU A 159 2.51 -5.80 -28.65
C LEU A 159 3.87 -5.98 -28.00
N THR A 160 4.87 -5.30 -28.54
CA THR A 160 6.22 -5.20 -27.98
C THR A 160 6.42 -3.80 -27.42
N ILE A 161 6.73 -3.74 -26.13
CA ILE A 161 7.03 -2.52 -25.38
C ILE A 161 8.53 -2.48 -25.13
N SER A 162 9.16 -1.35 -25.45
CA SER A 162 10.56 -1.09 -25.16
C SER A 162 10.73 0.26 -24.47
N VAL A 163 11.87 0.45 -23.81
CA VAL A 163 12.24 1.69 -23.12
C VAL A 163 13.42 2.35 -23.82
N ALA A 164 13.37 3.66 -23.99
CA ALA A 164 14.48 4.42 -24.57
C ALA A 164 14.57 5.83 -23.94
N GLU A 165 15.72 6.46 -24.02
CA GLU A 165 15.91 7.87 -23.71
C GLU A 165 16.10 8.67 -25.00
N ARG A 166 15.54 9.88 -25.06
CA ARG A 166 15.74 10.79 -26.19
C ARG A 166 16.85 11.78 -25.85
N GLN A 167 17.98 11.69 -26.55
CA GLN A 167 19.12 12.58 -26.42
C GLN A 167 19.52 13.10 -27.80
N ASP A 168 19.56 14.42 -27.99
CA ASP A 168 20.03 15.08 -29.23
C ASP A 168 19.43 14.51 -30.52
N ASN A 169 18.10 14.29 -30.54
CA ASN A 169 17.33 13.65 -31.62
C ASN A 169 17.64 12.18 -31.93
N HIS A 170 18.51 11.53 -31.17
CA HIS A 170 18.72 10.08 -31.22
C HIS A 170 18.00 9.38 -30.06
N LEU A 171 17.56 8.14 -30.30
CA LEU A 171 17.09 7.23 -29.27
C LEU A 171 18.30 6.45 -28.75
N LYS A 172 18.50 6.50 -27.44
CA LYS A 172 19.57 5.76 -26.74
C LYS A 172 18.94 4.79 -25.76
N ASP A 173 19.59 3.65 -25.56
CA ASP A 173 19.20 2.71 -24.52
C ASP A 173 19.30 3.36 -23.13
N ILE A 174 18.29 3.08 -22.32
CA ILE A 174 18.19 3.49 -20.92
C ILE A 174 18.31 2.26 -20.03
N ASP A 175 18.85 2.42 -18.83
CA ASP A 175 19.05 1.36 -17.84
C ASP A 175 17.75 0.89 -17.13
N TRP A 176 16.61 1.11 -17.79
CA TRP A 176 15.31 0.67 -17.29
C TRP A 176 15.00 -0.72 -17.81
N PHE A 177 14.31 -1.52 -17.01
CA PHE A 177 13.93 -2.87 -17.38
C PHE A 177 12.54 -3.23 -16.83
N PHE A 178 11.93 -4.23 -17.44
CA PHE A 178 10.67 -4.83 -16.99
C PHE A 178 10.93 -6.04 -16.09
N ASN A 179 9.86 -6.60 -15.51
CA ASN A 179 9.95 -7.74 -14.60
C ASN A 179 10.82 -8.87 -15.19
N GLY A 180 11.73 -9.43 -14.38
CA GLY A 180 12.71 -10.43 -14.85
C GLY A 180 13.92 -9.87 -15.60
N LYS A 181 14.18 -8.55 -15.50
CA LYS A 181 15.33 -7.86 -16.13
C LYS A 181 15.32 -7.88 -17.66
N GLN A 182 14.12 -7.93 -18.25
CA GLN A 182 13.95 -7.87 -19.70
C GLN A 182 13.90 -6.41 -20.16
N VAL A 183 14.61 -6.10 -21.26
CA VAL A 183 14.60 -4.75 -21.87
C VAL A 183 13.33 -4.52 -22.68
N THR A 184 12.71 -5.60 -23.15
CA THR A 184 11.47 -5.60 -23.92
C THR A 184 10.41 -6.43 -23.22
N TYR A 185 9.16 -5.95 -23.23
CA TYR A 185 8.01 -6.69 -22.72
C TYR A 185 7.06 -6.99 -23.87
N THR A 186 6.74 -8.26 -24.08
CA THR A 186 5.83 -8.72 -25.13
C THR A 186 4.55 -9.27 -24.55
N THR A 187 3.39 -8.80 -25.02
CA THR A 187 2.08 -9.31 -24.60
C THR A 187 1.14 -9.39 -25.80
N ILE A 188 0.10 -10.22 -25.69
CA ILE A 188 -0.95 -10.33 -26.70
C ILE A 188 -2.09 -9.41 -26.29
N ILE A 189 -2.47 -8.51 -27.19
CA ILE A 189 -3.69 -7.72 -27.04
C ILE A 189 -4.80 -8.50 -27.71
N GLU A 190 -5.81 -8.88 -26.93
CA GLU A 190 -6.97 -9.61 -27.45
C GLU A 190 -7.98 -8.66 -28.10
N ARG A 191 -8.79 -9.21 -29.00
CA ARG A 191 -9.86 -8.46 -29.66
C ARG A 191 -10.97 -8.12 -28.66
N THR A 192 -10.92 -6.93 -28.07
CA THR A 192 -12.00 -6.37 -27.26
C THR A 192 -12.66 -5.20 -27.97
N THR A 193 -13.97 -4.97 -27.76
CA THR A 193 -14.68 -3.79 -28.29
C THR A 193 -14.22 -2.48 -27.65
N ASN A 194 -13.45 -2.59 -26.57
CA ASN A 194 -12.90 -1.48 -25.79
C ASN A 194 -11.37 -1.62 -25.74
N CYS A 195 -10.74 -0.66 -25.08
CA CYS A 195 -9.31 -0.66 -24.84
C CYS A 195 -8.88 -1.72 -23.83
N THR A 196 -7.74 -2.35 -24.07
CA THR A 196 -7.14 -3.32 -23.18
C THR A 196 -6.17 -2.62 -22.23
N ASN A 197 -6.39 -2.75 -20.92
CA ASN A 197 -5.48 -2.19 -19.92
C ASN A 197 -4.23 -3.06 -19.80
N ILE A 198 -3.08 -2.46 -20.09
CA ILE A 198 -1.78 -3.09 -19.93
C ILE A 198 -1.21 -2.70 -18.58
N ASN A 199 -0.90 -3.71 -17.79
CA ASN A 199 -0.29 -3.59 -16.47
C ASN A 199 1.21 -3.82 -16.58
N LEU A 200 2.00 -2.77 -16.40
CA LEU A 200 3.46 -2.83 -16.51
C LEU A 200 4.13 -2.22 -15.28
N THR A 201 5.30 -2.72 -14.91
CA THR A 201 6.14 -2.13 -13.86
C THR A 201 7.51 -1.84 -14.44
N ILE A 202 8.04 -0.65 -14.15
CA ILE A 202 9.35 -0.20 -14.65
C ILE A 202 10.33 -0.24 -13.48
N HIS A 203 11.48 -0.87 -13.72
CA HIS A 203 12.54 -1.08 -12.73
C HIS A 203 13.83 -0.43 -13.20
N THR A 204 14.71 -0.04 -12.27
CA THR A 204 16.04 0.53 -12.58
C THR A 204 17.05 0.18 -11.49
N ALA A 205 18.31 -0.04 -11.86
CA ALA A 205 19.39 -0.29 -10.90
C ALA A 205 19.98 1.02 -10.31
N HIS A 206 19.84 2.14 -11.03
CA HIS A 206 20.47 3.41 -10.69
C HIS A 206 19.51 4.60 -10.90
N LEU A 207 19.07 5.21 -9.80
CA LEU A 207 18.49 6.54 -9.84
C LEU A 207 19.64 7.57 -9.78
N SER A 208 19.94 8.20 -10.91
CA SER A 208 20.81 9.40 -10.92
C SER A 208 20.15 10.53 -10.12
N GLU A 209 20.92 11.51 -9.64
CA GLU A 209 20.47 12.60 -8.75
C GLU A 209 19.33 13.50 -9.29
N ARG A 210 18.88 13.30 -10.54
CA ARG A 210 17.70 13.95 -11.11
C ARG A 210 16.76 12.91 -11.71
N ASN A 211 15.45 13.11 -11.48
CA ASN A 211 14.34 12.39 -12.11
C ASN A 211 14.65 12.15 -13.60
N ARG A 212 14.94 10.90 -13.97
CA ARG A 212 15.24 10.53 -15.35
C ARG A 212 13.95 10.47 -16.15
N ARG A 213 14.00 10.97 -17.39
CA ARG A 213 12.87 10.96 -18.31
C ARG A 213 13.18 10.01 -19.45
N GLY A 214 12.30 9.06 -19.68
CA GLY A 214 12.38 8.09 -20.76
C GLY A 214 11.11 8.10 -21.61
N LEU A 215 11.15 7.27 -22.65
CA LEU A 215 10.06 6.99 -23.57
C LEU A 215 9.74 5.51 -23.49
N LEU A 216 8.46 5.18 -23.31
CA LEU A 216 7.94 3.85 -23.61
C LEU A 216 7.51 3.82 -25.06
N LEU A 217 8.09 2.90 -25.83
CA LEU A 217 7.81 2.72 -27.25
C LEU A 217 6.99 1.44 -27.44
N PHE A 218 5.83 1.60 -28.07
CA PHE A 218 4.86 0.54 -28.34
C PHE A 218 4.90 0.21 -29.83
N SER A 219 5.09 -1.07 -30.15
CA SER A 219 5.21 -1.57 -31.53
C SER A 219 4.49 -2.92 -31.69
N ILE A 220 4.05 -3.24 -32.91
CA ILE A 220 3.43 -4.52 -33.24
C ILE A 220 4.15 -5.18 -34.43
N SER A 221 4.00 -6.50 -34.60
CA SER A 221 4.88 -7.38 -35.40
C SER A 221 4.89 -7.18 -36.93
N ASN A 222 4.01 -6.34 -37.49
CA ASN A 222 3.90 -6.10 -38.93
C ASN A 222 3.69 -4.60 -39.18
N PRO A 223 4.21 -4.03 -40.29
CA PRO A 223 4.79 -2.70 -40.36
C PRO A 223 3.80 -1.64 -39.88
N SER A 224 4.04 -1.13 -38.69
CA SER A 224 3.08 -0.34 -37.94
C SER A 224 3.78 0.78 -37.20
N THR A 225 2.99 1.81 -37.01
CA THR A 225 3.32 3.04 -36.30
C THR A 225 3.85 2.74 -34.90
N ILE A 226 5.04 3.25 -34.58
CA ILE A 226 5.54 3.26 -33.20
C ILE A 226 4.84 4.39 -32.45
N VAL A 227 4.20 4.06 -31.34
CA VAL A 227 3.60 5.06 -30.44
C VAL A 227 4.50 5.23 -29.23
N GLY A 228 4.79 6.47 -28.85
CA GLY A 228 5.68 6.79 -27.73
C GLY A 228 4.95 7.51 -26.59
N ILE A 229 5.16 7.05 -25.36
CA ILE A 229 4.67 7.72 -24.14
C ILE A 229 5.86 8.22 -23.33
N ARG A 230 5.78 9.45 -22.81
CA ARG A 230 6.81 9.99 -21.92
C ARG A 230 6.60 9.46 -20.51
N VAL A 231 7.69 9.01 -19.90
CA VAL A 231 7.70 8.55 -18.52
C VAL A 231 8.79 9.27 -17.75
N ALA A 232 8.45 9.81 -16.59
CA ALA A 232 9.40 10.35 -15.63
C ALA A 232 9.49 9.38 -14.44
N LEU A 233 10.66 8.80 -14.23
CA LEU A 233 10.91 7.93 -13.09
C LEU A 233 11.47 8.79 -11.95
N ASN A 234 10.70 8.93 -10.89
CA ASN A 234 11.04 9.75 -9.73
C ASN A 234 11.88 8.95 -8.73
N ASN A 235 12.62 9.67 -7.88
CA ASN A 235 13.29 9.06 -6.73
C ASN A 235 12.27 8.41 -5.80
N CYS A 236 12.66 7.32 -5.12
CA CYS A 236 11.78 6.63 -4.19
C CYS A 236 11.20 7.59 -3.14
N PRO A 237 9.90 7.46 -2.82
CA PRO A 237 9.25 8.35 -1.89
C PRO A 237 9.76 8.13 -0.45
N PRO A 238 9.52 9.07 0.47
CA PRO A 238 9.96 8.95 1.85
C PRO A 238 9.51 7.64 2.51
N GLY A 239 10.45 6.96 3.18
CA GLY A 239 10.21 5.63 3.77
C GLY A 239 10.47 4.46 2.83
N PHE A 240 10.71 4.73 1.55
CA PHE A 240 11.17 3.76 0.57
C PHE A 240 12.63 4.02 0.19
N GLN A 241 13.31 2.98 -0.25
CA GLN A 241 14.67 3.01 -0.75
C GLN A 241 14.75 2.12 -1.98
N LEU A 242 15.49 2.55 -3.00
CA LEU A 242 15.73 1.73 -4.19
C LEU A 242 16.51 0.48 -3.79
N ASN A 243 15.92 -0.69 -4.01
CA ASN A 243 16.61 -1.96 -3.87
C ASN A 243 17.30 -2.28 -5.20
N SER A 244 18.62 -2.06 -5.29
CA SER A 244 19.39 -2.28 -6.53
C SER A 244 19.32 -3.71 -7.07
N ALA A 245 19.02 -4.72 -6.23
CA ALA A 245 18.90 -6.10 -6.69
C ALA A 245 17.59 -6.35 -7.45
N MET A 246 16.49 -5.75 -6.97
CA MET A 246 15.15 -5.88 -7.56
C MET A 246 14.88 -4.81 -8.62
N GLY A 247 15.53 -3.64 -8.49
CA GLY A 247 15.29 -2.46 -9.31
C GLY A 247 14.02 -1.68 -8.97
N ALA A 248 13.41 -1.96 -7.81
CA ALA A 248 12.17 -1.35 -7.34
C ALA A 248 12.38 -0.61 -6.01
N CYS A 249 11.50 0.34 -5.71
CA CYS A 249 11.43 0.95 -4.39
C CYS A 249 10.86 -0.05 -3.39
N ASP A 250 11.66 -0.42 -2.40
CA ASP A 250 11.27 -1.27 -1.26
C ASP A 250 11.30 -0.43 0.03
N CYS A 251 10.83 -0.99 1.14
CA CYS A 251 10.97 -0.35 2.44
C CYS A 251 12.41 0.08 2.74
N LEU A 252 12.59 1.26 3.34
CA LEU A 252 13.87 1.69 3.87
C LEU A 252 14.44 0.61 4.83
N GLN A 253 15.63 0.09 4.54
CA GLN A 253 16.14 -1.10 5.23
C GLN A 253 16.28 -0.92 6.74
N ASN A 254 16.77 0.23 7.19
CA ASN A 254 16.94 0.52 8.62
C ASN A 254 15.58 0.58 9.34
N PHE A 255 14.58 1.17 8.70
CA PHE A 255 13.23 1.24 9.24
C PHE A 255 12.62 -0.16 9.34
N LYS A 256 12.67 -0.96 8.26
CA LYS A 256 12.17 -2.34 8.24
C LYS A 256 12.83 -3.22 9.30
N LYS A 257 14.17 -3.20 9.40
CA LYS A 257 14.94 -4.00 10.36
C LYS A 257 14.56 -3.68 11.81
N ILE A 258 14.53 -2.40 12.16
CA ILE A 258 14.26 -1.99 13.54
C ILE A 258 12.79 -2.29 13.88
N VAL A 259 11.83 -1.93 13.03
CA VAL A 259 10.41 -2.18 13.33
C VAL A 259 10.12 -3.68 13.44
N ASN A 260 10.67 -4.51 12.56
CA ASN A 260 10.46 -5.96 12.60
C ASN A 260 11.10 -6.61 13.84
N HIS A 261 12.25 -6.12 14.30
CA HIS A 261 12.89 -6.63 15.52
C HIS A 261 11.99 -6.47 16.77
N TYR A 262 11.17 -5.42 16.83
CA TYR A 262 10.27 -5.17 17.95
C TYR A 262 8.84 -5.70 17.72
N SER A 263 8.57 -6.25 16.54
CA SER A 263 7.28 -6.81 16.21
C SER A 263 7.24 -8.29 16.57
N ASN A 264 6.26 -8.69 17.38
CA ASN A 264 5.97 -10.10 17.65
C ASN A 264 5.29 -10.71 16.41
N GLU A 265 6.11 -11.11 15.42
CA GLU A 265 5.77 -11.88 14.21
C GLU A 265 5.11 -11.14 13.03
N LYS A 266 4.73 -9.85 13.17
CA LYS A 266 4.19 -9.08 12.03
C LYS A 266 5.28 -8.31 11.31
N GLU A 267 5.48 -8.57 10.02
CA GLU A 267 6.44 -7.84 9.22
C GLU A 267 5.88 -6.53 8.66
N LEU A 268 6.71 -5.48 8.71
CA LEU A 268 6.52 -4.26 7.94
C LEU A 268 6.64 -4.58 6.44
N GLN A 269 5.56 -4.35 5.70
CA GLN A 269 5.45 -4.46 4.26
C GLN A 269 5.12 -3.08 3.69
N CYS A 270 5.81 -2.71 2.61
CA CYS A 270 5.59 -1.43 1.94
C CYS A 270 5.01 -1.70 0.56
N ASN A 271 3.90 -1.04 0.25
CA ASN A 271 3.28 -1.10 -1.07
C ASN A 271 3.50 0.24 -1.77
N ILE A 272 4.30 0.22 -2.84
CA ILE A 272 4.62 1.40 -3.64
C ILE A 272 3.42 1.94 -4.42
N ASN A 273 2.45 1.08 -4.80
CA ASN A 273 1.29 1.48 -5.60
C ASN A 273 0.34 2.41 -4.83
N ASP A 274 0.17 2.13 -3.53
CA ASP A 274 -0.72 2.92 -2.68
C ASP A 274 0.05 3.88 -1.76
N LEU A 275 1.40 3.88 -1.80
CA LEU A 275 2.29 4.59 -0.88
C LEU A 275 2.02 4.28 0.60
N ASN A 276 1.65 3.02 0.87
CA ASN A 276 1.18 2.57 2.17
C ASN A 276 2.14 1.58 2.82
N PHE A 277 2.19 1.64 4.15
CA PHE A 277 2.98 0.73 4.99
C PHE A 277 2.03 -0.09 5.83
N THR A 278 2.24 -1.40 5.95
CA THR A 278 1.55 -2.16 7.00
C THR A 278 2.08 -1.71 8.35
N ARG A 279 1.17 -1.51 9.31
CA ARG A 279 1.47 -1.11 10.68
C ARG A 279 1.52 -2.36 11.54
N PRO A 280 2.71 -2.86 11.92
CA PRO A 280 2.83 -4.14 12.62
C PRO A 280 2.27 -4.10 14.04
N TYR A 281 2.38 -2.94 14.72
CA TYR A 281 1.87 -2.77 16.07
C TYR A 281 1.42 -1.32 16.37
N LYS A 282 0.62 -1.20 17.43
CA LYS A 282 -0.18 -0.04 17.81
C LYS A 282 0.61 1.22 18.21
N ASN A 283 1.78 1.09 18.80
CA ASN A 283 2.52 2.24 19.34
C ASN A 283 3.57 2.80 18.38
N LEU A 284 3.67 2.27 17.15
CA LEU A 284 4.56 2.81 16.15
C LEU A 284 4.09 4.21 15.75
N TRP A 285 5.00 5.19 15.89
CA TRP A 285 4.83 6.51 15.30
C TRP A 285 5.78 6.66 14.13
N ALA A 286 5.28 7.19 13.01
CA ALA A 286 6.11 7.62 11.91
C ALA A 286 5.49 8.85 11.25
N GLY A 287 6.34 9.75 10.76
CA GLY A 287 5.90 10.95 10.08
C GLY A 287 7.02 11.63 9.31
N LEU A 288 6.63 12.59 8.49
CA LEU A 288 7.54 13.34 7.64
C LEU A 288 7.97 14.64 8.33
N ASP A 289 9.25 14.96 8.23
CA ASP A 289 9.76 16.30 8.57
C ASP A 289 9.46 17.29 7.43
N LYS A 290 9.69 18.58 7.67
CA LYS A 290 9.58 19.67 6.68
C LYS A 290 10.37 19.43 5.40
N ASN A 291 11.48 18.69 5.50
CA ASN A 291 12.32 18.31 4.36
C ASN A 291 11.82 17.06 3.62
N GLY A 292 10.66 16.51 4.02
CA GLY A 292 10.09 15.28 3.46
C GLY A 292 10.82 14.01 3.89
N SER A 293 11.74 14.07 4.86
CA SER A 293 12.42 12.87 5.37
C SER A 293 11.54 12.11 6.35
N LEU A 294 11.60 10.78 6.33
CA LEU A 294 10.85 9.92 7.26
C LEU A 294 11.53 9.87 8.62
N HIS A 295 10.79 10.24 9.67
CA HIS A 295 11.14 10.04 11.06
C HIS A 295 10.21 9.01 11.68
N TYR A 296 10.73 8.16 12.56
CA TYR A 296 9.93 7.15 13.23
C TYR A 296 10.40 6.95 14.67
N SER A 297 9.48 6.47 15.50
CA SER A 297 9.74 6.05 16.87
C SER A 297 8.96 4.78 17.15
N LEU A 298 9.63 3.84 17.82
CA LEU A 298 9.04 2.58 18.22
C LEU A 298 7.96 2.74 19.28
N ASN A 299 7.95 3.89 19.97
CA ASN A 299 6.97 4.18 21.00
C ASN A 299 6.42 5.59 20.84
N CYS A 300 5.13 5.67 20.54
CA CYS A 300 4.35 6.89 20.68
C CYS A 300 3.96 7.09 22.15
N PRO A 301 4.08 8.31 22.70
CA PRO A 301 3.60 8.60 24.04
C PRO A 301 2.12 8.19 24.22
N HIS A 302 1.82 7.59 25.37
CA HIS A 302 0.47 7.09 25.67
C HIS A 302 -0.58 8.21 25.53
N GLY A 303 -1.60 7.94 24.71
CA GLY A 303 -2.71 8.86 24.44
C GLY A 303 -2.40 10.03 23.50
N TYR A 304 -1.25 10.00 22.81
CA TYR A 304 -0.90 11.01 21.82
C TYR A 304 -1.22 10.53 20.40
N CYS A 305 -1.11 9.22 20.15
CA CYS A 305 -1.43 8.60 18.87
C CYS A 305 -2.78 7.86 18.89
N SER A 306 -3.35 7.68 17.71
CA SER A 306 -4.53 6.87 17.44
C SER A 306 -4.13 5.38 17.45
N ILE A 307 -4.69 4.63 18.41
CA ILE A 307 -4.27 3.26 18.78
C ILE A 307 -5.39 2.21 18.51
N HIS A 308 -6.32 2.51 17.61
CA HIS A 308 -7.38 1.58 17.23
C HIS A 308 -6.82 0.26 16.66
N SER A 309 -7.44 -0.85 17.04
CA SER A 309 -7.01 -2.21 16.66
C SER A 309 -7.20 -2.53 15.17
N HIS A 310 -8.18 -1.89 14.52
CA HIS A 310 -8.51 -2.13 13.12
C HIS A 310 -7.64 -1.36 12.11
N HIS A 311 -6.87 -0.36 12.58
CA HIS A 311 -5.97 0.41 11.72
C HIS A 311 -4.62 -0.29 11.55
N ASP A 312 -4.49 -1.04 10.46
CA ASP A 312 -3.34 -1.87 10.09
C ASP A 312 -2.49 -1.26 8.98
N LYS A 313 -2.85 -0.08 8.45
CA LYS A 313 -2.08 0.66 7.45
C LYS A 313 -1.68 2.03 7.96
N LEU A 314 -0.50 2.47 7.51
CA LEU A 314 0.04 3.81 7.75
C LEU A 314 0.32 4.46 6.39
N THR A 315 -0.14 5.70 6.24
CA THR A 315 -0.03 6.46 4.99
C THR A 315 0.51 7.86 5.28
N PHE A 316 1.21 8.45 4.31
CA PHE A 316 1.78 9.79 4.44
C PHE A 316 1.31 10.68 3.30
N ASN A 317 0.95 11.91 3.65
CA ASN A 317 0.62 12.95 2.68
C ASN A 317 1.27 14.27 3.10
N ASP A 318 1.22 15.28 2.25
CA ASP A 318 1.74 16.63 2.52
C ASP A 318 1.15 17.26 3.79
N THR A 319 -0.06 16.83 4.18
CA THR A 319 -0.76 17.31 5.38
C THR A 319 -0.40 16.56 6.66
N GLY A 320 0.29 15.41 6.58
CA GLY A 320 0.73 14.63 7.75
C GLY A 320 0.60 13.11 7.60
N SER A 321 0.69 12.41 8.73
CA SER A 321 0.60 10.95 8.81
C SER A 321 -0.82 10.50 9.17
N PHE A 322 -1.30 9.46 8.50
CA PHE A 322 -2.63 8.88 8.69
C PHE A 322 -2.54 7.39 8.96
N VAL A 323 -3.54 6.89 9.67
CA VAL A 323 -3.78 5.46 9.91
C VAL A 323 -5.06 5.07 9.19
N ALA A 324 -5.05 3.90 8.56
CA ALA A 324 -6.19 3.40 7.79
C ALA A 324 -6.42 1.92 8.07
N SER A 325 -7.66 1.47 7.90
CA SER A 325 -8.00 0.05 8.01
C SER A 325 -8.08 -0.57 6.62
N SER A 326 -7.53 -1.77 6.47
CA SER A 326 -7.70 -2.58 5.26
C SER A 326 -9.12 -3.10 5.10
N SER A 327 -9.85 -3.29 6.21
CA SER A 327 -11.19 -3.89 6.22
C SER A 327 -12.32 -2.89 6.07
N THR A 328 -12.22 -1.74 6.75
CA THR A 328 -13.18 -0.65 6.65
C THR A 328 -12.41 0.51 6.02
N LYS A 329 -12.92 1.17 4.98
CA LYS A 329 -12.20 2.27 4.30
C LYS A 329 -12.03 3.53 5.16
N ASP A 330 -12.03 3.36 6.48
CA ASP A 330 -11.88 4.40 7.47
C ASP A 330 -10.41 4.82 7.55
N SER A 331 -10.21 6.13 7.60
CA SER A 331 -8.90 6.73 7.76
C SER A 331 -8.99 7.85 8.79
N GLU A 332 -8.04 7.84 9.71
CA GLU A 332 -7.91 8.85 10.76
C GLU A 332 -6.48 9.40 10.79
N PRO A 333 -6.28 10.65 11.28
CA PRO A 333 -4.95 11.15 11.59
C PRO A 333 -4.22 10.23 12.59
N LEU A 334 -2.91 10.06 12.40
CA LEU A 334 -2.07 9.29 13.35
C LEU A 334 -2.08 9.91 14.76
N CYS A 335 -2.17 11.23 14.84
CA CYS A 335 -2.26 11.95 16.09
C CYS A 335 -3.69 12.01 16.60
N HIS A 336 -3.88 11.66 17.87
CA HIS A 336 -5.20 11.56 18.49
C HIS A 336 -5.73 12.94 18.90
N GLY A 337 -6.95 13.26 18.48
CA GLY A 337 -7.65 14.50 18.81
C GLY A 337 -6.95 15.73 18.24
N SER A 338 -6.84 16.80 19.03
CA SER A 338 -6.27 18.10 18.59
C SER A 338 -4.74 18.16 18.66
N ARG A 339 -4.05 17.02 18.46
CA ARG A 339 -2.59 16.90 18.48
C ARG A 339 -1.99 16.87 17.07
N THR A 340 -0.73 17.29 16.95
CA THR A 340 0.02 17.32 15.69
C THR A 340 1.55 17.31 15.95
N GLY A 341 2.34 17.30 14.89
CA GLY A 341 3.80 17.37 14.91
C GLY A 341 4.50 16.05 15.29
N GLU A 342 5.81 16.15 15.47
CA GLU A 342 6.66 15.02 15.87
C GLU A 342 6.15 14.35 17.14
N LEU A 343 6.03 13.02 17.10
CA LEU A 343 5.46 12.19 18.16
C LEU A 343 4.09 12.67 18.67
N CYS A 344 3.36 13.44 17.86
CA CYS A 344 2.10 14.08 18.25
C CYS A 344 2.24 14.97 19.51
N GLY A 345 3.45 15.52 19.73
CA GLY A 345 3.79 16.30 20.91
C GLY A 345 3.30 17.76 20.88
N LYS A 346 2.80 18.26 19.74
CA LYS A 346 2.28 19.63 19.61
C LYS A 346 0.76 19.62 19.57
N CYS A 347 0.15 20.76 19.87
CA CYS A 347 -1.28 20.98 19.63
C CYS A 347 -1.48 21.73 18.30
N ILE A 348 -2.65 21.54 17.68
CA ILE A 348 -3.05 22.34 16.52
C ILE A 348 -3.17 23.84 16.89
N SER A 349 -3.21 24.72 15.89
CA SER A 349 -3.36 26.17 16.10
C SER A 349 -4.56 26.50 17.00
N ASN A 350 -4.40 27.47 17.90
CA ASN A 350 -5.39 27.91 18.91
C ASN A 350 -5.66 26.91 20.05
N TYR A 351 -4.98 25.76 20.08
CA TYR A 351 -5.02 24.82 21.20
C TYR A 351 -3.71 24.87 21.98
N SER A 352 -3.80 24.57 23.27
CA SER A 352 -2.67 24.56 24.18
C SER A 352 -2.57 23.23 24.91
N VAL A 353 -1.35 22.85 25.27
CA VAL A 353 -1.12 21.74 26.18
C VAL A 353 -1.66 22.14 27.55
N VAL A 354 -2.43 21.25 28.18
CA VAL A 354 -2.97 21.50 29.52
C VAL A 354 -2.25 20.68 30.58
N PHE A 355 -2.24 21.20 31.79
CA PHE A 355 -1.69 20.49 32.94
C PHE A 355 -2.63 19.34 33.35
N GLY A 356 -2.07 18.24 33.84
CA GLY A 356 -2.85 17.10 34.35
C GLY A 356 -3.49 16.17 33.31
N SER A 357 -3.46 16.49 32.01
CA SER A 357 -4.03 15.63 30.96
C SER A 357 -3.15 15.54 29.71
N THR A 358 -3.41 14.54 28.87
CA THR A 358 -2.76 14.34 27.56
C THR A 358 -3.53 15.00 26.42
N ILE A 359 -4.72 15.54 26.65
CA ILE A 359 -5.49 16.25 25.60
C ILE A 359 -4.99 17.67 25.38
N CYS A 360 -5.25 18.22 24.20
CA CYS A 360 -5.08 19.65 23.91
C CYS A 360 -6.43 20.35 24.07
N LEU A 361 -6.47 21.55 24.66
CA LEU A 361 -7.69 22.35 24.81
C LEU A 361 -7.50 23.79 24.35
N MET A 362 -8.59 24.45 23.97
CA MET A 362 -8.59 25.89 23.71
C MET A 362 -8.63 26.64 25.03
N CYS A 363 -7.50 27.22 25.42
CA CYS A 363 -7.39 28.03 26.63
C CYS A 363 -7.70 29.50 26.28
N THR A 364 -8.96 29.90 26.39
CA THR A 364 -9.39 31.29 26.15
C THR A 364 -8.78 32.24 27.19
N ASN A 365 -8.52 33.50 26.78
CA ASN A 365 -7.70 34.46 27.53
C ASN A 365 -8.16 34.74 28.98
N LYS A 366 -9.43 34.52 29.34
CA LYS A 366 -9.92 34.73 30.71
C LYS A 366 -9.95 33.45 31.55
N LEU A 367 -10.14 32.28 30.94
CA LEU A 367 -10.37 31.03 31.69
C LEU A 367 -9.08 30.55 32.37
N TRP A 368 -7.94 30.68 31.69
CA TRP A 368 -6.66 30.24 32.25
C TRP A 368 -6.22 31.05 33.47
N LEU A 369 -6.54 32.35 33.52
CA LEU A 369 -6.25 33.21 34.67
C LEU A 369 -6.99 32.71 35.93
N VAL A 370 -8.28 32.39 35.78
CA VAL A 370 -9.09 31.84 36.86
C VAL A 370 -8.55 30.48 37.30
N SER A 371 -8.24 29.59 36.36
CA SER A 371 -7.65 28.27 36.66
C SER A 371 -6.30 28.38 37.38
N SER A 372 -5.46 29.34 37.02
CA SER A 372 -4.17 29.58 37.67
C SER A 372 -4.31 30.13 39.09
N ILE A 373 -5.25 31.04 39.33
CA ILE A 373 -5.55 31.54 40.69
C ILE A 373 -6.06 30.40 41.58
N ILE A 374 -7.00 29.59 41.07
CA ILE A 374 -7.51 28.42 41.81
C ILE A 374 -6.37 27.46 42.15
N TYR A 375 -5.49 27.18 41.20
CA TYR A 375 -4.34 26.29 41.41
C TYR A 375 -3.40 26.82 42.51
N ILE A 376 -3.09 28.11 42.51
CA ILE A 376 -2.24 28.75 43.54
C ILE A 376 -2.89 28.67 44.92
N ILE A 377 -4.21 28.87 45.02
CA ILE A 377 -4.95 28.81 46.30
C ILE A 377 -5.12 27.37 46.80
N THR A 378 -5.26 26.42 45.89
CA THR A 378 -5.49 25.01 46.23
C THR A 378 -4.33 24.42 47.04
N GLY A 379 -3.09 24.83 46.77
CA GLY A 379 -1.92 24.37 47.53
C GLY A 379 -2.01 24.69 49.04
N PRO A 380 -2.06 25.97 49.44
CA PRO A 380 -2.25 26.38 50.83
C PRO A 380 -3.52 25.80 51.47
N LEU A 381 -4.62 25.71 50.70
CA LEU A 381 -5.89 25.15 51.19
C LEU A 381 -5.75 23.67 51.54
N ILE A 382 -5.04 22.88 50.71
CA ILE A 382 -4.75 21.48 51.00
C ILE A 382 -3.88 21.36 52.25
N VAL A 383 -2.85 22.21 52.41
CA VAL A 383 -2.01 22.20 53.62
C VAL A 383 -2.81 22.53 54.87
N PHE A 384 -3.65 23.57 54.81
CA PHE A 384 -4.55 23.92 55.91
C PHE A 384 -5.50 22.76 56.26
N LEU A 385 -6.08 22.10 55.24
CA LEU A 385 -6.94 20.94 55.45
C LEU A 385 -6.18 19.78 56.11
N LEU A 386 -4.99 19.43 55.63
CA LEU A 386 -4.14 18.40 56.24
C LEU A 386 -3.82 18.71 57.71
N TYR A 387 -3.53 19.97 58.02
CA TYR A 387 -3.29 20.44 59.38
C TYR A 387 -4.54 20.32 60.26
N THR A 388 -5.69 20.84 59.82
CA THR A 388 -6.95 20.77 60.60
C THR A 388 -7.43 19.35 60.86
N LEU A 389 -7.13 18.42 59.95
CA LEU A 389 -7.50 17.01 60.07
C LEU A 389 -6.43 16.17 60.81
N ASN A 390 -5.34 16.79 61.28
CA ASN A 390 -4.18 16.11 61.90
C ASN A 390 -3.61 14.96 61.04
N LEU A 391 -3.69 15.09 59.71
CA LEU A 391 -3.17 14.11 58.77
C LEU A 391 -1.67 14.34 58.57
N THR A 392 -0.84 13.45 59.11
CA THR A 392 0.62 13.52 58.94
C THR A 392 1.08 12.72 57.72
N LEU A 393 1.91 13.34 56.88
CA LEU A 393 2.45 12.70 55.67
C LEU A 393 3.56 11.67 55.97
N SER A 394 4.22 11.79 57.12
CA SER A 394 5.34 10.94 57.54
C SER A 394 4.94 9.65 58.25
N THR A 395 3.73 9.60 58.82
CA THR A 395 3.32 8.54 59.76
C THR A 395 1.83 8.22 59.62
N GLY A 396 1.47 6.93 59.57
CA GLY A 396 0.07 6.48 59.51
C GLY A 396 -0.39 5.94 58.14
N THR A 397 -1.70 5.75 57.98
CA THR A 397 -2.34 5.11 56.81
C THR A 397 -2.14 5.87 55.50
N LEU A 398 -1.95 7.20 55.58
CA LEU A 398 -1.82 8.07 54.42
C LEU A 398 -0.49 7.88 53.68
N ASN A 399 0.59 7.55 54.41
CA ASN A 399 1.88 7.21 53.81
C ASN A 399 1.79 5.92 52.97
N SER A 400 1.09 4.90 53.48
CA SER A 400 0.84 3.65 52.73
C SER A 400 0.00 3.88 51.47
N ILE A 401 -1.01 4.77 51.53
CA ILE A 401 -1.85 5.11 50.38
C ILE A 401 -1.04 5.85 49.31
N ILE A 402 -0.22 6.83 49.69
CA ILE A 402 0.65 7.56 48.76
C ILE A 402 1.68 6.61 48.13
N PHE A 403 2.31 5.75 48.92
CA PHE A 403 3.25 4.75 48.40
C PHE A 403 2.56 3.81 47.39
N PHE A 404 1.37 3.29 47.72
CA PHE A 404 0.61 2.46 46.80
C PHE A 404 0.24 3.20 45.51
N ALA A 405 -0.16 4.47 45.62
CA ALA A 405 -0.46 5.31 44.46
C ALA A 405 0.76 5.53 43.57
N GLN A 406 1.95 5.71 44.16
CA GLN A 406 3.21 5.84 43.42
C GLN A 406 3.57 4.55 42.67
N VAL A 407 3.40 3.39 43.31
CA VAL A 407 3.60 2.07 42.65
C VAL A 407 2.57 1.86 41.53
N ALA A 408 1.30 2.16 41.78
CA ALA A 408 0.23 2.09 40.77
C ALA A 408 0.49 3.04 39.59
N ASN A 409 1.11 4.20 39.83
CA ASN A 409 1.48 5.13 38.76
C ASN A 409 2.61 4.58 37.87
N ALA A 410 3.60 3.91 38.48
CA ALA A 410 4.69 3.28 37.74
C ALA A 410 4.23 2.09 36.89
N MET A 411 3.22 1.34 37.36
CA MET A 411 2.82 0.08 36.71
C MET A 411 1.55 0.20 35.85
N VAL A 412 0.52 0.92 36.31
CA VAL A 412 -0.85 0.86 35.76
C VAL A 412 -1.27 2.16 35.08
N ALA A 413 -0.77 3.33 35.53
CA ALA A 413 -1.24 4.62 35.00
C ALA A 413 -0.92 4.87 33.52
N GLY A 414 0.12 4.22 32.97
CA GLY A 414 0.39 4.24 31.53
C GLY A 414 -0.72 3.58 30.72
N TYR A 415 -1.22 2.44 31.19
CA TYR A 415 -2.30 1.68 30.54
C TYR A 415 -3.66 2.37 30.68
N LEU A 416 -3.95 2.99 31.82
CA LEU A 416 -5.20 3.75 32.05
C LEU A 416 -5.31 5.04 31.21
N LYS A 417 -4.19 5.52 30.65
CA LYS A 417 -4.15 6.70 29.76
C LYS A 417 -4.24 6.35 28.29
N ILE A 418 -4.29 5.06 27.93
CA ILE A 418 -4.47 4.65 26.54
C ILE A 418 -5.93 4.96 26.16
N PRO A 419 -6.17 5.74 25.09
CA PRO A 419 -7.50 5.99 24.57
C PRO A 419 -8.07 4.66 24.12
N CYS A 420 -9.01 4.14 24.89
CA CYS A 420 -9.66 2.88 24.60
C CYS A 420 -10.95 3.17 23.84
N SER A 421 -10.82 3.28 22.53
CA SER A 421 -11.93 3.38 21.58
C SER A 421 -12.81 2.13 21.58
N ASP A 422 -12.18 0.97 21.86
CA ASP A 422 -12.81 -0.34 21.83
C ASP A 422 -13.43 -0.71 23.20
N CYS A 423 -13.34 0.20 24.18
CA CYS A 423 -13.95 0.02 25.49
C CYS A 423 -15.42 0.47 25.45
N GLY A 424 -16.32 -0.40 25.90
CA GLY A 424 -17.75 -0.05 26.04
C GLY A 424 -17.98 1.18 26.93
N SER A 425 -19.10 1.87 26.74
CA SER A 425 -19.42 3.15 27.41
C SER A 425 -19.31 3.12 28.94
N VAL A 426 -19.68 2.01 29.58
CA VAL A 426 -19.58 1.81 31.04
C VAL A 426 -18.12 1.72 31.50
N SER A 427 -17.27 1.03 30.72
CA SER A 427 -15.85 0.89 31.02
C SER A 427 -15.11 2.22 30.90
N TYR A 428 -15.51 3.08 29.94
CA TYR A 428 -14.93 4.40 29.74
C TYR A 428 -15.03 5.30 30.97
N TYR A 429 -16.23 5.42 31.58
CA TYR A 429 -16.41 6.25 32.77
C TYR A 429 -15.64 5.73 33.97
N PHE A 430 -15.63 4.40 34.16
CA PHE A 430 -14.88 3.75 35.24
C PHE A 430 -13.37 4.01 35.10
N ILE A 431 -12.79 3.78 33.92
CA ILE A 431 -11.36 4.03 33.64
C ILE A 431 -11.01 5.50 33.90
N ARG A 432 -11.84 6.45 33.45
CA ARG A 432 -11.59 7.88 33.65
C ARG A 432 -11.63 8.26 35.13
N PHE A 433 -12.59 7.71 35.89
CA PHE A 433 -12.67 7.90 37.33
C PHE A 433 -11.45 7.31 38.05
N SER A 434 -11.08 6.06 37.76
CA SER A 434 -9.90 5.42 38.34
C SER A 434 -8.61 6.17 38.01
N SER A 435 -8.47 6.69 36.79
CA SER A 435 -7.32 7.49 36.36
C SER A 435 -7.21 8.83 37.11
N ALA A 436 -8.35 9.53 37.29
CA ALA A 436 -8.40 10.76 38.08
C ALA A 436 -8.08 10.49 39.56
N PHE A 437 -8.67 9.45 40.13
CA PHE A 437 -8.45 9.03 41.51
C PHE A 437 -6.99 8.68 41.79
N ILE A 438 -6.37 7.83 40.95
CA ILE A 438 -4.94 7.49 41.06
C ILE A 438 -4.06 8.73 40.88
N SER A 439 -4.45 9.64 39.97
CA SER A 439 -3.71 10.90 39.79
C SER A 439 -3.75 11.77 41.05
N TRP A 440 -4.91 11.91 41.70
CA TRP A 440 -5.05 12.66 42.96
C TRP A 440 -4.25 12.05 44.09
N LEU A 441 -4.27 10.72 44.23
CA LEU A 441 -3.44 10.04 45.24
C LEU A 441 -1.93 10.25 44.98
N ASN A 442 -1.53 10.49 43.73
CA ASN A 442 -0.17 10.88 43.35
C ASN A 442 0.11 12.38 43.42
N LEU A 443 -0.81 13.18 44.00
CA LEU A 443 -0.73 14.64 44.06
C LEU A 443 -0.61 15.29 42.68
N ASN A 444 -1.09 14.62 41.63
CA ASN A 444 -1.32 15.21 40.32
C ASN A 444 -2.77 15.66 40.21
N LEU A 445 -3.03 16.70 39.41
CA LEU A 445 -4.38 17.24 39.22
C LEU A 445 -5.37 16.21 38.64
N GLY A 446 -4.94 15.30 37.75
CA GLY A 446 -5.81 14.24 37.20
C GLY A 446 -6.94 14.70 36.27
N PHE A 447 -7.14 16.01 36.13
CA PHE A 447 -8.06 16.64 35.18
C PHE A 447 -7.32 17.71 34.37
N PRO A 448 -7.79 18.03 33.15
CA PRO A 448 -7.18 19.04 32.30
C PRO A 448 -7.35 20.44 32.91
N LEU A 449 -6.23 21.14 33.16
CA LEU A 449 -6.22 22.51 33.65
C LEU A 449 -5.43 23.44 32.71
N CYS A 450 -6.05 24.52 32.26
CA CYS A 450 -5.40 25.56 31.46
C CYS A 450 -4.62 26.51 32.37
N LEU A 451 -3.28 26.40 32.40
CA LEU A 451 -2.44 27.33 33.17
C LEU A 451 -2.18 28.64 32.43
N TYR A 452 -1.97 28.59 31.11
CA TYR A 452 -1.87 29.78 30.25
C TYR A 452 -2.02 29.40 28.78
N ASN A 453 -2.29 30.39 27.93
CA ASN A 453 -2.47 30.19 26.49
C ASN A 453 -1.12 30.04 25.76
N GLY A 454 -0.98 29.00 24.93
CA GLY A 454 0.23 28.68 24.17
C GLY A 454 1.20 27.72 24.88
N MET A 455 0.77 27.08 25.97
CA MET A 455 1.59 26.15 26.74
C MET A 455 2.01 24.94 25.90
N THR A 456 3.30 24.56 26.00
CA THR A 456 3.90 23.42 25.28
C THR A 456 4.23 22.26 26.24
N GLU A 457 4.57 21.09 25.70
CA GLU A 457 4.97 19.93 26.53
C GLU A 457 6.22 20.19 27.38
N MET A 458 7.15 21.04 26.91
CA MET A 458 8.32 21.44 27.70
C MET A 458 7.91 22.25 28.93
N HIS A 459 7.01 23.21 28.75
CA HIS A 459 6.46 23.98 29.87
C HIS A 459 5.68 23.11 30.85
N LYS A 460 4.93 22.12 30.34
CA LYS A 460 4.26 21.12 31.17
C LYS A 460 5.25 20.27 31.96
N ALA A 461 6.35 19.84 31.34
CA ALA A 461 7.40 19.09 32.02
C ALA A 461 8.06 19.90 33.14
N VAL A 462 8.37 21.18 32.87
CA VAL A 462 8.91 22.11 33.89
C VAL A 462 7.90 22.31 35.02
N SER A 463 6.63 22.57 34.70
CA SER A 463 5.56 22.75 35.70
C SER A 463 5.37 21.49 36.55
N ASN A 464 5.42 20.30 35.94
CA ASN A 464 5.34 19.03 36.67
C ASN A 464 6.53 18.84 37.62
N ARG A 465 7.75 19.21 37.19
CA ARG A 465 8.94 19.15 38.06
C ARG A 465 8.83 20.13 39.22
N LEU A 466 8.41 21.36 38.95
CA LEU A 466 8.21 22.38 39.98
C LEU A 466 7.12 21.95 40.97
N SER A 467 5.97 21.49 40.49
CA SER A 467 4.86 21.02 41.36
C SER A 467 5.29 19.88 42.29
N LYS A 468 6.13 18.95 41.82
CA LYS A 468 6.66 17.87 42.67
C LYS A 468 7.65 18.40 43.71
N SER A 469 8.50 19.34 43.31
CA SER A 469 9.48 19.96 44.21
C SER A 469 8.84 20.88 45.23
N SER A 470 7.83 21.67 44.86
CA SER A 470 7.15 22.61 45.77
C SER A 470 6.36 21.90 46.86
N VAL A 471 5.79 20.71 46.60
CA VAL A 471 5.21 19.89 47.67
C VAL A 471 6.29 19.40 48.63
N GLN A 472 7.44 18.93 48.13
CA GLN A 472 8.58 18.57 48.98
C GLN A 472 9.12 19.76 49.78
N VAL A 473 9.29 20.93 49.15
CA VAL A 473 9.76 22.15 49.82
C VAL A 473 8.74 22.62 50.86
N LEU A 474 7.44 22.60 50.55
CA LEU A 474 6.39 23.00 51.48
C LEU A 474 6.29 22.04 52.66
N VAL A 475 6.40 20.73 52.43
CA VAL A 475 6.48 19.71 53.50
C VAL A 475 7.72 19.92 54.36
N THR A 476 8.87 20.24 53.76
CA THR A 476 10.13 20.46 54.49
C THR A 476 10.09 21.77 55.30
N VAL A 477 9.54 22.84 54.73
CA VAL A 477 9.34 24.14 55.40
C VAL A 477 8.36 23.99 56.56
N VAL A 478 7.23 23.31 56.35
CA VAL A 478 6.27 23.03 57.43
C VAL A 478 6.91 22.17 58.52
N HIS A 479 7.71 21.16 58.18
CA HIS A 479 8.43 20.35 59.17
C HIS A 479 9.43 21.17 59.98
N LEU A 480 10.20 22.06 59.34
CA LEU A 480 11.17 22.95 59.98
C LEU A 480 10.49 24.00 60.87
N SER A 481 9.38 24.58 60.42
CA SER A 481 8.57 25.51 61.23
C SER A 481 7.96 24.82 62.45
N PHE A 482 7.51 23.56 62.29
CA PHE A 482 6.94 22.79 63.41
C PHE A 482 8.01 22.35 64.42
N THR A 483 9.22 22.01 63.97
CA THR A 483 10.34 21.71 64.89
C THR A 483 10.76 22.95 65.68
N GLN A 484 10.83 24.12 65.04
CA GLN A 484 11.12 25.38 65.73
C GLN A 484 10.03 25.76 66.74
N LEU A 485 8.76 25.55 66.40
CA LEU A 485 7.63 25.79 67.31
C LEU A 485 7.65 24.81 68.51
N LEU A 486 7.91 23.53 68.26
CA LEU A 486 8.01 22.52 69.31
C LEU A 486 9.20 22.80 70.24
N GLN A 487 10.33 23.24 69.69
CA GLN A 487 11.49 23.68 70.48
C GLN A 487 11.16 24.88 71.38
N ALA A 488 10.40 25.85 70.85
CA ALA A 488 9.96 27.02 71.62
C ALA A 488 9.01 26.62 72.76
N ILE A 489 8.08 25.70 72.52
CA ILE A 489 7.13 25.21 73.53
C ILE A 489 7.85 24.39 74.61
N LEU A 490 8.78 23.52 74.22
CA LEU A 490 9.59 22.74 75.17
C LEU A 490 10.45 23.66 76.05
N ASN A 491 11.09 24.67 75.46
CA ASN A 491 11.84 25.66 76.22
C ASN A 491 10.95 26.46 77.20
N PHE A 492 9.71 26.77 76.81
CA PHE A 492 8.74 27.45 77.67
C PHE A 492 8.25 26.56 78.82
N GLY A 493 8.03 25.26 78.57
CA GLY A 493 7.66 24.28 79.59
C GLY A 493 8.76 24.09 80.64
N ILE A 494 10.03 23.99 80.22
CA ILE A 494 11.19 23.88 81.11
C ILE A 494 11.34 25.16 81.97
N MET A 495 11.05 26.33 81.38
CA MET A 495 11.10 27.61 82.11
C MET A 495 9.99 27.73 83.18
N MET A 496 8.79 27.19 82.91
CA MET A 496 7.70 27.14 83.89
C MET A 496 7.98 26.15 85.02
N GLU A 497 8.60 25.01 84.73
CA GLU A 497 8.97 24.01 85.74
C GLU A 497 10.08 24.52 86.67
N GLN A 498 11.04 25.32 86.14
CA GLN A 498 12.02 26.03 86.96
C GLN A 498 11.40 27.10 87.86
N GLN A 499 10.39 27.85 87.38
CA GLN A 499 9.67 28.81 88.23
C GLN A 499 8.84 28.13 89.32
N HIS A 500 8.27 26.95 89.05
CA HIS A 500 7.52 26.18 90.05
C HIS A 500 8.45 25.57 91.13
N MET A 501 9.65 25.11 90.76
CA MET A 501 10.65 24.66 91.74
C MET A 501 11.23 25.80 92.58
N LEU A 502 11.42 27.00 92.00
CA LEU A 502 11.81 28.20 92.75
C LEU A 502 10.73 28.67 93.71
N ALA A 503 9.45 28.58 93.34
CA ALA A 503 8.33 28.93 94.21
C ALA A 503 8.16 27.95 95.39
N GLN A 504 8.48 26.67 95.22
CA GLN A 504 8.47 25.68 96.31
C GLN A 504 9.67 25.81 97.26
N SER A 505 10.81 26.32 96.79
CA SER A 505 11.98 26.61 97.63
C SER A 505 11.82 27.82 98.56
N ILE A 506 10.85 28.70 98.31
CA ILE A 506 10.65 29.94 99.08
C ILE A 506 9.63 29.74 100.22
N ASN A 507 8.88 28.64 100.21
CA ASN A 507 7.85 28.30 101.22
C ASN A 507 8.21 27.07 102.08
N GLY A 508 9.48 26.66 102.11
CA GLY A 508 9.98 25.52 102.90
C GLY A 508 10.92 25.95 104.02
#